data_AF-A0A0J9WSM5-F1
#
_entry.id   AF-A0A0J9WSM5-F1
#
_cell.length_a   1.000
_cell.length_b   1.000
_cell.length_c   1.000
_cell.angle_alpha   90.00
_cell.angle_beta   90.00
_cell.angle_gamma   90.00
#
_symmetry.space_group_name_H-M   'P 1'
#
loop_
_entity.id
_entity.type
_entity.pdbx_description
1 polymer ?
#
loop_
_entity_poly.entity_id
_entity_poly.type
_entity_poly.pdbx_seq_one_letter_code
_entity_poly.pdbx_strand_id
1 'polypeptide(L)'
;MHHGTWTIHPWSLILIIMSDTQASDKTVDQPAPTTGVASHEEAPTGLLPGQHWTDTEPDRDDDDDNDSTLSDNASSTASLSSDILRYREINGRRYHSEQGDAQYWISNDNQANEALDINHHVLILMYNDKLYKAPLKDDIQAVVDIGTGTGIWAMDFADEFPNAKVVGTDISPIQPGWLPPNLEFQIDDCTQEWTFKENSLDYVHMRFLVGSIVDWPGLFKQAYKCLKPGGYIESHEASPCIGSDDDSVSEDSAMGQWGKIFMEGGRKLQRPFSILEDNVQVESMKEAGFVTIEEEEIMACIKSYNSSNS
;
A
#
# COMPACT_ATOMS: atom_id res chain seq x y z
N MET A 1 27.25 28.06 -16.00
CA MET A 1 25.81 27.78 -15.93
C MET A 1 25.53 26.56 -16.78
N HIS A 2 25.61 25.38 -16.17
CA HIS A 2 24.93 24.18 -16.66
C HIS A 2 24.27 23.60 -15.42
N HIS A 3 22.97 23.86 -15.27
CA HIS A 3 22.16 23.21 -14.24
C HIS A 3 21.81 21.84 -14.79
N GLY A 4 22.56 20.82 -14.37
CA GLY A 4 22.17 19.43 -14.59
C GLY A 4 20.99 19.12 -13.69
N THR A 5 19.79 19.19 -14.26
CA THR A 5 18.60 18.52 -13.71
C THR A 5 18.66 17.07 -14.14
N TRP A 6 18.81 16.17 -13.17
CA TRP A 6 18.54 14.75 -13.35
C TRP A 6 17.03 14.55 -13.21
N THR A 7 16.41 13.91 -14.19
CA THR A 7 15.00 13.49 -14.14
C THR A 7 15.03 11.96 -14.06
N ILE A 8 14.68 11.42 -12.90
CA ILE A 8 14.54 9.97 -12.68
C ILE A 8 13.06 9.68 -12.63
N HIS A 9 12.56 8.77 -13.47
CA HIS A 9 11.20 8.26 -13.43
C HIS A 9 11.06 6.98 -14.28
N PRO A 10 10.21 5.99 -13.91
CA PRO A 10 9.02 6.10 -13.05
C PRO A 10 9.15 5.44 -11.68
N TRP A 11 8.38 5.96 -10.72
CA TRP A 11 7.54 5.13 -9.85
C TRP A 11 6.12 5.50 -10.28
N SER A 12 5.26 4.53 -10.54
CA SER A 12 3.85 4.79 -10.84
C SER A 12 3.06 4.78 -9.54
N LEU A 13 2.21 5.80 -9.35
CA LEU A 13 1.20 5.86 -8.30
C LEU A 13 0.02 6.69 -8.80
N ILE A 14 -1.12 6.04 -9.04
CA ILE A 14 -2.47 6.38 -8.51
C ILE A 14 -3.51 5.50 -9.21
N LEU A 15 -4.48 4.99 -8.43
CA LEU A 15 -5.81 4.79 -8.96
C LEU A 15 -6.89 5.16 -7.93
N ILE A 16 -7.70 6.16 -8.26
CA ILE A 16 -8.85 6.60 -7.48
C ILE A 16 -10.11 6.03 -8.11
N ILE A 17 -10.95 5.41 -7.31
CA ILE A 17 -11.99 4.52 -7.82
C ILE A 17 -13.31 5.04 -7.31
N MET A 18 -14.18 5.39 -8.25
CA MET A 18 -15.45 6.01 -7.93
C MET A 18 -16.57 4.99 -8.19
N SER A 19 -17.17 4.42 -7.14
CA SER A 19 -18.42 3.67 -7.34
C SER A 19 -19.59 4.64 -7.48
N ASP A 20 -20.16 4.78 -8.68
CA ASP A 20 -21.56 5.18 -8.82
C ASP A 20 -22.42 3.93 -9.02
N THR A 21 -23.10 3.48 -7.98
CA THR A 21 -24.02 2.34 -8.10
C THR A 21 -25.34 2.84 -8.71
N GLN A 22 -25.42 2.91 -10.03
CA GLN A 22 -26.72 2.98 -10.69
C GLN A 22 -27.24 1.58 -10.94
N ALA A 23 -28.24 1.19 -10.14
CA ALA A 23 -29.06 0.02 -10.41
C ALA A 23 -29.71 0.16 -11.79
N SER A 24 -29.31 -0.69 -12.74
CA SER A 24 -30.15 -0.98 -13.89
C SER A 24 -30.10 -2.47 -14.22
N ASP A 25 -31.29 -3.06 -14.10
CA ASP A 25 -31.63 -4.45 -14.34
C ASP A 25 -31.40 -4.78 -15.83
N LYS A 26 -30.35 -5.53 -16.15
CA LYS A 26 -30.16 -6.15 -17.47
C LYS A 26 -29.55 -7.54 -17.34
N THR A 27 -30.33 -8.52 -17.76
CA THR A 27 -29.95 -9.91 -18.02
C THR A 27 -28.71 -9.97 -18.92
N VAL A 28 -27.63 -10.57 -18.42
CA VAL A 28 -26.42 -10.88 -19.19
C VAL A 28 -26.48 -12.33 -19.66
N ASP A 29 -26.39 -12.51 -20.98
CA ASP A 29 -26.30 -13.81 -21.65
C ASP A 29 -24.85 -14.34 -21.52
N GLN A 30 -24.68 -15.59 -21.08
CA GLN A 30 -23.37 -16.23 -20.92
C GLN A 30 -22.78 -16.68 -22.26
N PRO A 31 -21.49 -16.43 -22.55
CA PRO A 31 -20.76 -17.24 -23.52
C PRO A 31 -20.05 -18.41 -22.84
N ALA A 32 -20.03 -19.55 -23.56
CA ALA A 32 -19.46 -20.83 -23.17
C ALA A 32 -17.91 -20.79 -23.05
N PRO A 33 -17.30 -21.72 -22.28
CA PRO A 33 -15.87 -21.72 -22.01
C PRO A 33 -15.05 -22.14 -23.23
N THR A 34 -14.03 -21.37 -23.57
CA THR A 34 -13.01 -21.79 -24.54
C THR A 34 -11.78 -22.27 -23.79
N THR A 35 -11.59 -23.58 -23.75
CA THR A 35 -10.38 -24.24 -23.26
C THR A 35 -9.25 -24.06 -24.27
N GLY A 36 -8.25 -23.27 -23.91
CA GLY A 36 -6.97 -23.20 -24.61
C GLY A 36 -5.85 -23.17 -23.58
N VAL A 37 -5.25 -24.34 -23.30
CA VAL A 37 -4.02 -24.42 -22.52
C VAL A 37 -2.89 -23.96 -23.43
N ALA A 38 -2.50 -22.70 -23.30
CA ALA A 38 -1.24 -22.21 -23.84
C ALA A 38 -0.13 -22.55 -22.83
N SER A 39 0.83 -23.35 -23.26
CA SER A 39 2.08 -23.58 -22.53
C SER A 39 2.85 -22.27 -22.41
N HIS A 40 2.95 -21.71 -21.21
CA HIS A 40 3.84 -20.61 -20.92
C HIS A 40 5.29 -21.12 -21.00
N GLU A 41 5.99 -20.79 -22.09
CA GLU A 41 7.44 -20.71 -22.05
C GLU A 41 7.81 -19.57 -21.10
N GLU A 42 8.61 -19.86 -20.07
CA GLU A 42 9.12 -18.85 -19.14
C GLU A 42 9.95 -17.83 -19.92
N ALA A 43 9.43 -16.60 -20.03
CA ALA A 43 10.22 -15.47 -20.51
C ALA A 43 11.42 -15.28 -19.54
N PRO A 44 12.63 -14.97 -20.06
CA PRO A 44 13.79 -14.77 -19.21
C PRO A 44 13.54 -13.60 -18.25
N THR A 45 13.68 -13.84 -16.95
CA THR A 45 13.39 -12.86 -15.88
C THR A 45 14.31 -11.64 -15.88
N GLY A 46 15.38 -11.66 -16.67
CA GLY A 46 16.37 -10.57 -16.74
C GLY A 46 17.12 -10.32 -15.41
N LEU A 47 16.99 -11.23 -14.45
CA LEU A 47 17.62 -11.17 -13.13
C LEU A 47 19.09 -11.58 -13.20
N LEU A 48 19.95 -10.77 -12.60
CA LEU A 48 21.35 -11.13 -12.38
C LEU A 48 21.47 -12.21 -11.31
N PRO A 49 22.42 -13.15 -11.44
CA PRO A 49 22.65 -14.20 -10.45
C PRO A 49 23.17 -13.60 -9.14
N GLY A 50 22.89 -14.25 -8.00
CA GLY A 50 23.29 -13.77 -6.67
C GLY A 50 24.80 -13.51 -6.51
N GLN A 51 25.62 -14.20 -7.29
CA GLN A 51 27.08 -14.03 -7.35
C GLN A 51 27.52 -12.64 -7.85
N HIS A 52 26.65 -11.91 -8.56
CA HIS A 52 26.91 -10.54 -8.98
C HIS A 52 27.02 -9.57 -7.80
N TRP A 53 26.24 -9.80 -6.73
CA TRP A 53 26.16 -8.87 -5.60
C TRP A 53 27.26 -9.09 -4.55
N THR A 54 27.78 -10.32 -4.44
CA THR A 54 28.85 -10.64 -3.50
C THR A 54 30.18 -9.97 -3.83
N ASP A 55 30.38 -9.59 -5.10
CA ASP A 55 31.62 -8.94 -5.55
C ASP A 55 31.58 -7.40 -5.38
N THR A 56 30.45 -6.85 -4.92
CA THR A 56 30.17 -5.39 -4.92
C THR A 56 29.89 -4.81 -3.52
N GLU A 57 29.99 -5.57 -2.44
CA GLU A 57 29.69 -5.05 -1.08
C GLU A 57 30.74 -4.04 -0.59
N PRO A 58 30.36 -2.80 -0.22
CA PRO A 58 31.20 -1.92 0.59
C PRO A 58 31.12 -2.29 2.08
N ASP A 59 32.21 -2.04 2.82
CA ASP A 59 32.30 -2.26 4.27
C ASP A 59 31.17 -1.52 5.01
N ARG A 60 30.43 -2.22 5.89
CA ARG A 60 29.35 -1.64 6.71
C ARG A 60 29.93 -1.02 7.98
N ASP A 61 29.65 0.26 8.20
CA ASP A 61 29.82 0.92 9.51
C ASP A 61 28.56 0.68 10.35
N ASP A 62 28.70 -0.04 11.48
CA ASP A 62 27.63 -0.33 12.43
C ASP A 62 27.43 0.88 13.38
N ASP A 63 26.40 1.69 13.16
CA ASP A 63 25.92 2.69 14.14
C ASP A 63 24.69 2.13 14.87
N ASP A 64 24.92 1.62 16.08
CA ASP A 64 23.90 1.14 17.03
C ASP A 64 23.40 2.31 17.91
N ASP A 65 22.26 2.91 17.57
CA ASP A 65 21.53 3.82 18.48
C ASP A 65 20.25 3.13 19.00
N ASN A 66 20.40 2.45 20.13
CA ASN A 66 19.30 1.87 20.90
C ASN A 66 18.81 2.87 21.96
N ASP A 67 17.65 3.49 21.74
CA ASP A 67 16.89 4.14 22.80
C ASP A 67 15.50 3.50 22.95
N SER A 68 15.33 2.76 24.04
CA SER A 68 14.09 2.12 24.43
C SER A 68 13.41 2.97 25.51
N THR A 69 12.40 3.75 25.15
CA THR A 69 11.41 4.27 26.10
C THR A 69 10.00 3.88 25.67
N LEU A 70 9.48 2.83 26.30
CA LEU A 70 8.10 2.36 26.18
C LEU A 70 7.18 3.27 26.98
N SER A 71 6.14 3.82 26.34
CA SER A 71 4.99 4.40 27.03
C SER A 71 3.77 3.51 26.77
N ASP A 72 3.52 2.58 27.69
CA ASP A 72 2.29 1.78 27.72
C ASP A 72 1.10 2.65 28.11
N ASN A 73 0.23 2.99 27.15
CA ASN A 73 -1.11 3.45 27.48
C ASN A 73 -2.12 3.17 26.35
N ALA A 74 -2.30 1.91 25.99
CA ALA A 74 -3.40 1.47 25.12
C ALA A 74 -4.65 1.18 25.98
N SER A 75 -5.61 2.11 25.95
CA SER A 75 -6.97 1.87 26.45
C SER A 75 -7.93 1.79 25.27
N SER A 76 -8.05 0.59 24.69
CA SER A 76 -9.10 0.23 23.74
C SER A 76 -9.84 -1.00 24.26
N THR A 77 -11.17 -1.06 24.10
CA THR A 77 -12.09 -1.98 24.79
C THR A 77 -12.07 -3.45 24.35
N ALA A 78 -10.95 -3.95 23.81
CA ALA A 78 -10.70 -5.37 23.62
C ALA A 78 -9.37 -5.73 24.28
N SER A 79 -9.34 -6.78 25.12
CA SER A 79 -8.06 -7.30 25.63
C SER A 79 -7.21 -7.72 24.45
N LEU A 80 -6.11 -6.98 24.19
CA LEU A 80 -5.01 -7.46 23.36
C LEU A 80 -4.58 -8.81 23.94
N SER A 81 -4.70 -9.88 23.17
CA SER A 81 -4.11 -11.15 23.58
C SER A 81 -2.59 -10.97 23.60
N SER A 82 -1.91 -11.59 24.57
CA SER A 82 -0.44 -11.55 24.66
C SER A 82 0.26 -12.03 23.37
N ASP A 83 -0.47 -12.75 22.54
CA ASP A 83 0.05 -13.41 21.36
C ASP A 83 0.10 -12.47 20.13
N ILE A 84 -0.77 -11.46 20.06
CA ILE A 84 -0.72 -10.43 19.01
C ILE A 84 0.55 -9.55 19.14
N LEU A 85 1.04 -9.37 20.38
CA LEU A 85 2.27 -8.63 20.66
C LEU A 85 3.55 -9.46 20.48
N ARG A 86 3.45 -10.71 20.02
CA ARG A 86 4.63 -11.53 19.69
C ARG A 86 5.14 -11.19 18.31
N TYR A 87 5.84 -10.07 18.22
CA TYR A 87 6.51 -9.64 17.01
C TYR A 87 7.63 -10.60 16.60
N ARG A 88 7.90 -10.67 15.30
CA ARG A 88 9.10 -11.30 14.77
C ARG A 88 10.27 -10.34 14.81
N GLU A 89 11.45 -10.85 15.11
CA GLU A 89 12.70 -10.12 14.95
C GLU A 89 13.57 -10.84 13.92
N ILE A 90 13.95 -10.14 12.86
CA ILE A 90 14.82 -10.65 11.79
C ILE A 90 15.90 -9.61 11.55
N ASN A 91 17.16 -9.97 11.76
CA ASN A 91 18.32 -9.08 11.55
C ASN A 91 18.18 -7.71 12.27
N GLY A 92 17.69 -7.70 13.51
CA GLY A 92 17.51 -6.47 14.32
C GLY A 92 16.29 -5.63 13.94
N ARG A 93 15.46 -6.07 13.00
CA ARG A 93 14.23 -5.40 12.55
C ARG A 93 13.01 -6.09 13.13
N ARG A 94 12.01 -5.32 13.57
CA ARG A 94 10.74 -5.86 14.11
C ARG A 94 9.71 -5.98 13.01
N TYR A 95 8.97 -7.09 12.96
CA TYR A 95 7.89 -7.33 12.00
C TYR A 95 6.61 -7.80 12.70
N HIS A 96 5.49 -7.74 12.00
CA HIS A 96 4.20 -8.22 12.50
C HIS A 96 4.27 -9.68 12.99
N SER A 97 3.36 -10.02 13.89
CA SER A 97 3.19 -11.39 14.41
C SER A 97 2.78 -12.34 13.28
N GLU A 98 3.33 -13.56 13.25
CA GLU A 98 2.92 -14.63 12.30
C GLU A 98 1.59 -15.28 12.66
N GLN A 99 0.92 -14.80 13.70
CA GLN A 99 -0.32 -15.42 14.14
C GLN A 99 -1.48 -14.99 13.23
N GLY A 100 -1.93 -15.91 12.38
CA GLY A 100 -2.94 -15.67 11.33
C GLY A 100 -2.35 -15.91 9.94
N ASP A 101 -3.12 -15.61 8.90
CA ASP A 101 -2.70 -15.75 7.50
C ASP A 101 -2.21 -14.42 6.89
N ALA A 102 -2.42 -13.31 7.60
CA ALA A 102 -1.95 -11.98 7.25
C ALA A 102 -0.42 -11.93 7.15
N GLN A 103 0.09 -11.31 6.09
CA GLN A 103 1.53 -11.12 5.89
C GLN A 103 1.80 -9.74 5.31
N TYR A 104 2.71 -9.01 5.95
CA TYR A 104 3.28 -7.76 5.45
C TYR A 104 4.81 -7.89 5.43
N TRP A 105 5.43 -7.39 4.36
CA TRP A 105 6.85 -7.63 4.10
C TRP A 105 7.79 -6.56 4.69
N ILE A 106 7.27 -5.40 5.09
CA ILE A 106 8.05 -4.32 5.71
C ILE A 106 8.01 -4.46 7.24
N SER A 107 9.09 -4.03 7.88
CA SER A 107 9.21 -3.95 9.35
C SER A 107 8.27 -2.91 9.96
N ASN A 108 7.96 -3.02 11.25
CA ASN A 108 7.10 -2.12 12.02
C ASN A 108 7.78 -1.58 13.30
N ASP A 109 9.11 -1.55 13.30
CA ASP A 109 9.92 -0.85 14.32
C ASP A 109 9.89 0.67 14.13
N ASN A 110 10.43 1.42 15.09
CA ASN A 110 10.39 2.88 15.11
C ASN A 110 10.99 3.50 13.83
N GLN A 111 12.12 2.99 13.36
CA GLN A 111 12.75 3.50 12.14
C GLN A 111 11.86 3.30 10.91
N ALA A 112 11.18 2.16 10.80
CA ALA A 112 10.23 1.93 9.71
C ALA A 112 9.01 2.84 9.82
N ASN A 113 8.48 3.04 11.02
CA ASN A 113 7.34 3.92 11.27
C ASN A 113 7.67 5.38 10.92
N GLU A 114 8.85 5.86 11.30
CA GLU A 114 9.35 7.20 10.91
C GLU A 114 9.46 7.33 9.38
N ALA A 115 9.94 6.28 8.69
CA ALA A 115 10.00 6.28 7.23
C ALA A 115 8.61 6.31 6.59
N LEU A 116 7.62 5.62 7.16
CA LEU A 116 6.22 5.67 6.73
C LEU A 116 5.61 7.06 6.92
N ASP A 117 5.88 7.72 8.04
CA ASP A 117 5.38 9.07 8.31
C ASP A 117 6.01 10.11 7.37
N ILE A 118 7.32 10.00 7.09
CA ILE A 118 7.99 10.83 6.06
C ILE A 118 7.37 10.56 4.69
N ASN A 119 7.15 9.29 4.34
CA ASN A 119 6.55 8.94 3.05
C ASN A 119 5.14 9.52 2.91
N HIS A 120 4.32 9.46 3.97
CA HIS A 120 3.02 10.10 3.99
C HIS A 120 3.13 11.59 3.64
N HIS A 121 4.03 12.34 4.27
CA HIS A 121 4.22 13.76 3.95
C HIS A 121 4.68 13.99 2.50
N VAL A 122 5.60 13.17 2.00
CA VAL A 122 6.05 13.22 0.59
C VAL A 122 4.87 13.02 -0.36
N LEU A 123 3.97 12.06 -0.07
CA LEU A 123 2.78 11.83 -0.88
C LEU A 123 1.82 13.02 -0.87
N ILE A 124 1.59 13.65 0.27
CA ILE A 124 0.76 14.85 0.36
C ILE A 124 1.31 15.95 -0.55
N LEU A 125 2.63 16.18 -0.52
CA LEU A 125 3.29 17.15 -1.40
C LEU A 125 3.10 16.77 -2.89
N MET A 126 3.29 15.49 -3.22
CA MET A 126 3.07 14.98 -4.58
C MET A 126 1.61 15.12 -5.04
N TYR A 127 0.65 15.08 -4.11
CA TYR A 127 -0.78 15.23 -4.38
C TYR A 127 -1.24 16.69 -4.40
N ASN A 128 -0.31 17.65 -4.40
CA ASN A 128 -0.58 19.08 -4.31
C ASN A 128 -1.32 19.45 -3.04
N ASP A 129 -0.79 18.99 -1.90
CA ASP A 129 -1.30 19.24 -0.55
C ASP A 129 -2.72 18.69 -0.32
N LYS A 130 -3.07 17.59 -0.99
CA LYS A 130 -4.35 16.89 -0.83
C LYS A 130 -4.17 15.56 -0.12
N LEU A 131 -4.95 15.32 0.93
CA LEU A 131 -4.96 14.08 1.72
C LEU A 131 -5.61 12.91 0.98
N TYR A 132 -6.64 13.22 0.21
CA TYR A 132 -7.38 12.29 -0.63
C TYR A 132 -7.74 12.99 -1.95
N LYS A 133 -8.07 12.21 -2.97
CA LYS A 133 -8.37 12.72 -4.31
C LYS A 133 -9.82 12.47 -4.74
N ALA A 134 -10.50 11.51 -4.11
CA ALA A 134 -11.92 11.27 -4.31
C ALA A 134 -12.75 12.55 -4.08
N PRO A 135 -13.80 12.81 -4.88
CA PRO A 135 -14.65 14.00 -4.76
C PRO A 135 -15.65 13.84 -3.61
N LEU A 136 -15.13 13.70 -2.39
CA LEU A 136 -15.92 13.52 -1.18
C LEU A 136 -16.77 14.77 -0.90
N LYS A 137 -17.95 14.54 -0.35
CA LYS A 137 -18.85 15.60 0.12
C LYS A 137 -18.57 15.92 1.58
N ASP A 138 -18.98 17.09 2.04
CA ASP A 138 -18.82 17.47 3.46
C ASP A 138 -19.66 16.62 4.42
N ASP A 139 -20.61 15.82 3.91
CA ASP A 139 -21.54 15.01 4.70
C ASP A 139 -21.12 13.54 4.87
N ILE A 140 -19.88 13.17 4.52
CA ILE A 140 -19.32 11.83 4.78
C ILE A 140 -19.51 11.46 6.27
N GLN A 141 -20.00 10.24 6.52
CA GLN A 141 -20.34 9.77 7.88
C GLN A 141 -19.49 8.58 8.33
N ALA A 142 -19.06 7.71 7.43
CA ALA A 142 -18.35 6.48 7.77
C ALA A 142 -17.20 6.21 6.80
N VAL A 143 -15.98 6.15 7.33
CA VAL A 143 -14.75 5.96 6.56
C VAL A 143 -13.93 4.83 7.17
N VAL A 144 -13.28 4.04 6.32
CA VAL A 144 -12.25 3.08 6.75
C VAL A 144 -10.94 3.31 6.01
N ASP A 145 -9.83 3.27 6.75
CA ASP A 145 -8.46 3.23 6.23
C ASP A 145 -7.89 1.81 6.43
N ILE A 146 -7.73 1.06 5.35
CA ILE A 146 -7.28 -0.34 5.36
C ILE A 146 -5.76 -0.40 5.25
N GLY A 147 -5.11 -1.07 6.20
CA GLY A 147 -3.65 -1.09 6.32
C GLY A 147 -3.12 0.27 6.76
N THR A 148 -3.72 0.82 7.82
CA THR A 148 -3.50 2.21 8.26
C THR A 148 -2.06 2.48 8.74
N GLY A 149 -1.28 1.43 9.02
CA GLY A 149 0.11 1.56 9.44
C GLY A 149 0.23 2.36 10.74
N THR A 150 0.97 3.47 10.73
CA THR A 150 1.09 4.38 11.89
C THR A 150 -0.22 5.07 12.26
N GLY A 151 -1.21 5.06 11.36
CA GLY A 151 -2.49 5.72 11.56
C GLY A 151 -2.52 7.18 11.13
N ILE A 152 -1.41 7.71 10.60
CA ILE A 152 -1.26 9.15 10.30
C ILE A 152 -2.31 9.66 9.30
N TRP A 153 -2.62 8.89 8.25
CA TRP A 153 -3.65 9.28 7.29
C TRP A 153 -5.04 9.31 7.93
N ALA A 154 -5.38 8.30 8.73
CA ALA A 154 -6.68 8.21 9.39
C ALA A 154 -6.88 9.34 10.42
N MET A 155 -5.80 9.75 11.11
CA MET A 155 -5.82 10.91 12.02
C MET A 155 -6.05 12.21 11.27
N ASP A 156 -5.28 12.48 10.21
CA ASP A 156 -5.44 13.69 9.40
C ASP A 156 -6.85 13.75 8.78
N PHE A 157 -7.39 12.61 8.34
CA PHE A 157 -8.74 12.54 7.78
C PHE A 157 -9.81 12.81 8.85
N ALA A 158 -9.63 12.24 10.05
CA ALA A 158 -10.56 12.45 11.17
C ALA A 158 -10.60 13.91 11.63
N ASP A 159 -9.46 14.61 11.57
CA ASP A 159 -9.36 16.04 11.85
C ASP A 159 -10.02 16.90 10.76
N GLU A 160 -9.88 16.54 9.48
CA GLU A 160 -10.54 17.22 8.36
C GLU A 160 -12.07 17.02 8.36
N PHE A 161 -12.54 15.83 8.76
CA PHE A 161 -13.95 15.46 8.83
C PHE A 161 -14.41 15.12 10.26
N PRO A 162 -14.57 16.10 11.16
CA PRO A 162 -14.86 15.87 12.58
C PRO A 162 -16.25 15.21 12.83
N ASN A 163 -17.13 15.20 11.83
CA ASN A 163 -18.45 14.56 11.92
C ASN A 163 -18.46 13.13 11.35
N ALA A 164 -17.41 12.70 10.66
CA ALA A 164 -17.29 11.35 10.13
C ALA A 164 -16.73 10.42 11.22
N LYS A 165 -17.26 9.21 11.32
CA LYS A 165 -16.61 8.12 12.04
C LYS A 165 -15.53 7.52 11.14
N VAL A 166 -14.28 7.54 11.61
CA VAL A 166 -13.14 6.96 10.92
C VAL A 166 -12.70 5.69 11.66
N VAL A 167 -12.43 4.63 10.92
CA VAL A 167 -11.86 3.38 11.43
C VAL A 167 -10.55 3.13 10.69
N GLY A 168 -9.42 3.04 11.39
CA GLY A 168 -8.19 2.52 10.79
C GLY A 168 -8.03 1.05 11.14
N THR A 169 -7.72 0.20 10.16
CA THR A 169 -7.43 -1.22 10.41
C THR A 169 -6.00 -1.56 10.06
N ASP A 170 -5.33 -2.33 10.91
CA ASP A 170 -4.00 -2.86 10.63
C ASP A 170 -3.80 -4.19 11.37
N ILE A 171 -2.89 -5.02 10.89
CA ILE A 171 -2.52 -6.28 11.58
C ILE A 171 -1.58 -6.03 12.76
N SER A 172 -0.94 -4.87 12.81
CA SER A 172 0.02 -4.46 13.84
C SER A 172 -0.56 -3.35 14.72
N PRO A 173 -0.56 -3.50 16.06
CA PRO A 173 -0.95 -2.43 16.96
C PRO A 173 0.22 -1.45 17.19
N ILE A 174 0.48 -0.58 16.21
CA ILE A 174 1.59 0.39 16.23
C ILE A 174 1.12 1.85 16.27
N GLN A 175 -0.18 2.06 16.40
CA GLN A 175 -0.83 3.37 16.35
C GLN A 175 -0.71 4.11 17.70
N PRO A 176 -0.75 5.46 17.71
CA PRO A 176 -0.62 6.24 18.93
C PRO A 176 -1.80 6.05 19.89
N GLY A 177 -1.56 6.27 21.19
CA GLY A 177 -2.59 6.15 22.23
C GLY A 177 -3.54 7.35 22.35
N TRP A 178 -3.18 8.51 21.79
CA TRP A 178 -4.04 9.69 21.75
C TRP A 178 -4.63 9.83 20.35
N LEU A 179 -5.97 9.83 20.27
CA LEU A 179 -6.72 9.78 19.01
C LEU A 179 -7.74 10.92 18.93
N PRO A 180 -8.04 11.43 17.73
CA PRO A 180 -9.25 12.21 17.48
C PRO A 180 -10.49 11.48 18.01
N PRO A 181 -11.49 12.18 18.57
CA PRO A 181 -12.64 11.57 19.24
C PRO A 181 -13.55 10.76 18.28
N ASN A 182 -13.40 10.96 16.98
CA ASN A 182 -14.14 10.32 15.91
C ASN A 182 -13.34 9.22 15.19
N LEU A 183 -12.14 8.88 15.67
CA LEU A 183 -11.28 7.81 15.14
C LEU A 183 -11.17 6.65 16.11
N GLU A 184 -11.25 5.42 15.59
CA GLU A 184 -10.85 4.21 16.32
C GLU A 184 -9.92 3.34 15.46
N PHE A 185 -8.96 2.67 16.12
CA PHE A 185 -8.11 1.68 15.47
C PHE A 185 -8.51 0.26 15.85
N GLN A 186 -8.53 -0.62 14.87
CA GLN A 186 -8.88 -2.02 15.03
C GLN A 186 -7.75 -2.90 14.50
N ILE A 187 -7.40 -3.95 15.26
CA ILE A 187 -6.47 -4.95 14.78
C ILE A 187 -7.26 -5.92 13.92
N ASP A 188 -7.07 -5.85 12.61
CA ASP A 188 -7.87 -6.62 11.65
C ASP A 188 -7.06 -6.97 10.40
N ASP A 189 -7.30 -8.17 9.88
CA ASP A 189 -6.67 -8.69 8.66
C ASP A 189 -7.63 -8.49 7.49
N CYS A 190 -7.32 -7.54 6.61
CA CYS A 190 -8.19 -7.19 5.48
C CYS A 190 -8.33 -8.31 4.43
N THR A 191 -7.53 -9.38 4.52
CA THR A 191 -7.67 -10.58 3.67
C THR A 191 -8.78 -11.52 4.13
N GLN A 192 -9.29 -11.33 5.36
CA GLN A 192 -10.42 -12.08 5.90
C GLN A 192 -11.75 -11.40 5.59
N GLU A 193 -12.88 -12.07 5.88
CA GLU A 193 -14.20 -11.45 5.70
C GLU A 193 -14.33 -10.20 6.58
N TRP A 194 -14.63 -9.07 5.94
CA TRP A 194 -14.76 -7.77 6.58
C TRP A 194 -15.96 -7.76 7.52
N THR A 195 -15.74 -7.22 8.72
CA THR A 195 -16.78 -7.10 9.75
C THR A 195 -17.70 -5.89 9.55
N PHE A 196 -17.39 -5.02 8.58
CA PHE A 196 -18.22 -3.89 8.20
C PHE A 196 -19.55 -4.36 7.59
N LYS A 197 -20.62 -3.64 7.92
CA LYS A 197 -21.94 -3.95 7.38
C LYS A 197 -22.00 -3.59 5.89
N GLU A 198 -22.76 -4.37 5.12
CA GLU A 198 -23.08 -4.01 3.74
C GLU A 198 -23.72 -2.62 3.64
N ASN A 199 -23.35 -1.86 2.60
CA ASN A 199 -23.87 -0.52 2.35
C ASN A 199 -23.80 0.41 3.59
N SER A 200 -22.66 0.42 4.29
CA SER A 200 -22.48 1.22 5.51
C SER A 200 -21.35 2.23 5.47
N LEU A 201 -20.39 2.06 4.55
CA LEU A 201 -19.24 2.96 4.39
C LEU A 201 -19.51 3.98 3.28
N ASP A 202 -19.12 5.23 3.51
CA ASP A 202 -19.11 6.27 2.47
C ASP A 202 -17.77 6.27 1.71
N TYR A 203 -16.68 5.91 2.38
CA TYR A 203 -15.33 5.94 1.82
C TYR A 203 -14.45 4.82 2.35
N VAL A 204 -13.68 4.19 1.46
CA VAL A 204 -12.64 3.20 1.76
C VAL A 204 -11.33 3.73 1.21
N HIS A 205 -10.34 3.94 2.05
CA HIS A 205 -8.97 4.26 1.63
C HIS A 205 -8.06 3.06 1.88
N MET A 206 -7.10 2.82 0.98
CA MET A 206 -6.03 1.86 1.21
C MET A 206 -4.76 2.28 0.48
N ARG A 207 -3.61 2.02 1.08
CA ARG A 207 -2.33 2.45 0.54
C ARG A 207 -1.20 1.47 0.87
N PHE A 208 -0.38 1.15 -0.13
CA PHE A 208 0.82 0.31 -0.04
C PHE A 208 0.57 -1.10 0.52
N LEU A 209 -0.47 -1.75 0.00
CA LEU A 209 -0.75 -3.16 0.27
C LEU A 209 -0.05 -4.11 -0.73
N VAL A 210 0.68 -3.57 -1.72
CA VAL A 210 1.55 -4.32 -2.64
C VAL A 210 2.43 -5.34 -1.92
N GLY A 211 2.52 -6.55 -2.48
CA GLY A 211 3.26 -7.66 -1.89
C GLY A 211 2.61 -8.31 -0.65
N SER A 212 1.44 -7.82 -0.23
CA SER A 212 0.78 -8.24 1.02
C SER A 212 -0.60 -8.85 0.80
N ILE A 213 -1.19 -8.67 -0.39
CA ILE A 213 -2.50 -9.21 -0.75
C ILE A 213 -2.33 -10.31 -1.81
N VAL A 214 -2.96 -11.46 -1.58
CA VAL A 214 -3.00 -12.59 -2.53
C VAL A 214 -4.18 -12.45 -3.48
N ASP A 215 -5.37 -12.13 -2.96
CA ASP A 215 -6.62 -12.03 -3.71
C ASP A 215 -7.13 -10.58 -3.75
N TRP A 216 -6.57 -9.79 -4.66
CA TRP A 216 -7.00 -8.41 -4.91
C TRP A 216 -8.47 -8.31 -5.38
N PRO A 217 -8.96 -9.16 -6.32
CA PRO A 217 -10.39 -9.21 -6.66
C PRO A 217 -11.28 -9.43 -5.43
N GLY A 218 -10.90 -10.34 -4.54
CA GLY A 218 -11.58 -10.57 -3.26
C GLY A 218 -11.62 -9.30 -2.39
N LEU A 219 -10.47 -8.65 -2.19
CA LEU A 219 -10.36 -7.41 -1.41
C LEU A 219 -11.31 -6.32 -1.95
N PHE A 220 -11.30 -6.06 -3.26
CA PHE A 220 -12.17 -5.05 -3.86
C PHE A 220 -13.65 -5.43 -3.85
N LYS A 221 -13.99 -6.73 -3.93
CA LYS A 221 -15.39 -7.20 -3.73
C LYS A 221 -15.89 -6.90 -2.32
N GLN A 222 -15.03 -7.04 -1.31
CA GLN A 222 -15.41 -6.70 0.07
C GLN A 222 -15.62 -5.20 0.25
N ALA A 223 -14.74 -4.37 -0.31
CA ALA A 223 -14.93 -2.93 -0.34
C ALA A 223 -16.24 -2.54 -1.02
N TYR A 224 -16.51 -3.09 -2.21
CA TYR A 224 -17.74 -2.84 -2.96
C TYR A 224 -18.99 -3.21 -2.16
N LYS A 225 -19.00 -4.38 -1.51
CA LYS A 225 -20.10 -4.85 -0.65
C LYS A 225 -20.38 -3.90 0.51
N CYS A 226 -19.33 -3.34 1.13
CA CYS A 226 -19.45 -2.49 2.32
C CYS A 226 -19.77 -1.03 1.99
N LEU A 227 -19.40 -0.55 0.80
CA LEU A 227 -19.70 0.80 0.34
C LEU A 227 -21.19 1.00 0.12
N LYS A 228 -21.69 2.16 0.55
CA LYS A 228 -23.02 2.64 0.19
C LYS A 228 -23.09 2.93 -1.30
N PRO A 229 -24.31 2.97 -1.86
CA PRO A 229 -24.53 3.56 -3.16
C PRO A 229 -23.95 4.98 -3.29
N GLY A 230 -23.03 5.17 -4.24
CA GLY A 230 -22.33 6.45 -4.44
C GLY A 230 -21.15 6.70 -3.51
N GLY A 231 -20.72 5.69 -2.73
CA GLY A 231 -19.47 5.75 -1.95
C GLY A 231 -18.22 5.65 -2.83
N TYR A 232 -17.05 5.86 -2.25
CA TYR A 232 -15.77 5.89 -2.96
C TYR A 232 -14.77 4.88 -2.41
N ILE A 233 -13.87 4.39 -3.25
CA ILE A 233 -12.67 3.69 -2.82
C ILE A 233 -11.43 4.31 -3.43
N GLU A 234 -10.36 4.45 -2.66
CA GLU A 234 -9.13 5.08 -3.11
C GLU A 234 -7.93 4.15 -2.92
N SER A 235 -7.40 3.70 -4.07
CA SER A 235 -6.34 2.71 -4.34
C SER A 235 -4.92 3.24 -4.52
N HIS A 236 -4.08 3.36 -3.48
CA HIS A 236 -2.74 3.95 -3.63
C HIS A 236 -1.63 2.89 -3.60
N GLU A 237 -1.12 2.50 -4.77
CA GLU A 237 -0.05 1.50 -4.88
C GLU A 237 1.16 2.04 -5.65
N ALA A 238 2.34 1.51 -5.32
CA ALA A 238 3.60 1.87 -5.98
C ALA A 238 4.13 0.73 -6.83
N SER A 239 4.64 1.06 -8.01
CA SER A 239 5.49 0.15 -8.78
C SER A 239 6.81 -0.10 -8.03
N PRO A 240 7.32 -1.36 -8.01
CA PRO A 240 8.65 -1.67 -7.50
C PRO A 240 9.75 -1.35 -8.53
N CYS A 241 9.39 -0.99 -9.77
CA CYS A 241 10.36 -0.70 -10.82
C CYS A 241 10.92 0.71 -10.63
N ILE A 242 12.22 0.87 -10.88
CA ILE A 242 12.90 2.16 -10.83
C ILE A 242 13.52 2.41 -12.20
N GLY A 243 13.17 3.54 -12.82
CA GLY A 243 13.69 3.96 -14.12
C GLY A 243 14.34 5.34 -14.09
N SER A 244 14.94 5.74 -15.21
CA SER A 244 15.53 7.07 -15.42
C SER A 244 15.25 7.59 -16.82
N ASP A 245 15.05 8.90 -16.97
CA ASP A 245 14.82 9.52 -18.29
C ASP A 245 16.11 9.70 -19.11
N ASP A 246 17.27 9.50 -18.48
CA ASP A 246 18.60 9.75 -19.05
C ASP A 246 19.50 8.50 -19.09
N ASP A 247 18.88 7.32 -18.97
CA ASP A 247 19.53 6.01 -18.99
C ASP A 247 20.57 5.80 -17.86
N SER A 248 20.55 6.61 -16.79
CA SER A 248 21.44 6.44 -15.62
C SER A 248 21.11 5.21 -14.78
N VAL A 249 19.88 4.72 -14.82
CA VAL A 249 19.48 3.42 -14.28
C VAL A 249 19.65 2.37 -15.35
N SER A 250 20.83 1.75 -15.40
CA SER A 250 21.10 0.66 -16.32
C SER A 250 20.45 -0.65 -15.84
N GLU A 251 20.14 -1.53 -16.79
CA GLU A 251 19.51 -2.84 -16.54
C GLU A 251 20.33 -3.74 -15.62
N ASP A 252 21.65 -3.57 -15.55
CA ASP A 252 22.58 -4.32 -14.71
C ASP A 252 22.88 -3.63 -13.36
N SER A 253 22.36 -2.42 -13.13
CA SER A 253 22.50 -1.73 -11.84
C SER A 253 21.60 -2.35 -10.77
N ALA A 254 21.93 -2.12 -9.49
CA ALA A 254 21.07 -2.49 -8.36
C ALA A 254 19.65 -1.93 -8.52
N MET A 255 19.54 -0.69 -9.00
CA MET A 255 18.27 -0.01 -9.20
C MET A 255 17.45 -0.63 -10.35
N GLY A 256 18.09 -0.97 -11.47
CA GLY A 256 17.45 -1.66 -12.60
C GLY A 256 17.08 -3.12 -12.32
N GLN A 257 17.69 -3.73 -11.30
CA GLN A 257 17.39 -5.10 -10.86
C GLN A 257 16.32 -5.15 -9.75
N TRP A 258 16.15 -4.08 -8.98
CA TRP A 258 15.26 -4.02 -7.81
C TRP A 258 13.85 -4.52 -8.11
N GLY A 259 13.16 -3.90 -9.08
CA GLY A 259 11.79 -4.28 -9.43
C GLY A 259 11.66 -5.75 -9.85
N LYS A 260 12.64 -6.27 -10.61
CA LYS A 260 12.66 -7.66 -11.06
C LYS A 260 12.75 -8.64 -9.89
N ILE A 261 13.51 -8.30 -8.86
CA ILE A 261 13.67 -9.15 -7.66
C ILE A 261 12.32 -9.26 -6.95
N PHE A 262 11.64 -8.12 -6.73
CA PHE A 262 10.34 -8.09 -6.06
C PHE A 262 9.25 -8.78 -6.88
N MET A 263 9.20 -8.57 -8.19
CA MET A 263 8.23 -9.24 -9.05
C MET A 263 8.43 -10.77 -9.04
N GLU A 264 9.66 -11.26 -9.17
CA GLU A 264 9.93 -12.71 -9.15
C GLU A 264 9.70 -13.33 -7.76
N GLY A 265 10.09 -12.63 -6.69
CA GLY A 265 9.82 -13.02 -5.32
C GLY A 265 8.32 -13.11 -5.04
N GLY A 266 7.58 -12.05 -5.42
CA GLY A 266 6.13 -11.98 -5.29
C GLY A 266 5.42 -13.08 -6.05
N ARG A 267 5.83 -13.37 -7.28
CA ARG A 267 5.28 -14.48 -8.08
C ARG A 267 5.44 -15.82 -7.38
N LYS A 268 6.61 -16.10 -6.79
CA LYS A 268 6.88 -17.34 -6.04
C LYS A 268 6.07 -17.44 -4.75
N LEU A 269 5.80 -16.31 -4.11
CA LEU A 269 5.03 -16.22 -2.87
C LEU A 269 3.53 -16.06 -3.09
N GLN A 270 3.08 -15.99 -4.35
CA GLN A 270 1.70 -15.67 -4.74
C GLN A 270 1.20 -14.32 -4.19
N ARG A 271 2.11 -13.38 -4.00
CA ARG A 271 1.84 -12.03 -3.50
C ARG A 271 2.46 -11.02 -4.47
N PRO A 272 1.70 -10.57 -5.48
CA PRO A 272 2.26 -9.81 -6.59
C PRO A 272 2.80 -8.45 -6.15
N PHE A 273 3.92 -8.06 -6.77
CA PHE A 273 4.46 -6.70 -6.70
C PHE A 273 4.16 -5.90 -7.99
N SER A 274 3.71 -6.57 -9.06
CA SER A 274 3.38 -6.00 -10.36
C SER A 274 1.96 -5.44 -10.43
N ILE A 275 1.49 -4.79 -9.36
CA ILE A 275 0.08 -4.37 -9.23
C ILE A 275 -0.33 -3.40 -10.33
N LEU A 276 0.57 -2.49 -10.70
CA LEU A 276 0.33 -1.49 -11.73
C LEU A 276 0.65 -2.07 -13.11
N GLU A 277 1.78 -2.78 -13.22
CA GLU A 277 2.26 -3.37 -14.48
C GLU A 277 1.25 -4.36 -15.08
N ASP A 278 0.57 -5.13 -14.23
CA ASP A 278 -0.43 -6.11 -14.63
C ASP A 278 -1.87 -5.56 -14.56
N ASN A 279 -2.03 -4.26 -14.29
CA ASN A 279 -3.33 -3.58 -14.18
C ASN A 279 -4.30 -4.23 -13.16
N VAL A 280 -3.75 -4.80 -12.09
CA VAL A 280 -4.48 -5.64 -11.13
C VAL A 280 -5.62 -4.87 -10.49
N GLN A 281 -5.36 -3.64 -10.07
CA GLN A 281 -6.33 -2.78 -9.41
C GLN A 281 -7.57 -2.56 -10.28
N VAL A 282 -7.39 -2.00 -11.48
CA VAL A 282 -8.49 -1.68 -12.42
C VAL A 282 -9.35 -2.91 -12.71
N GLU A 283 -8.72 -4.03 -13.08
CA GLU A 283 -9.45 -5.22 -13.46
C GLU A 283 -10.19 -5.83 -12.26
N SER A 284 -9.57 -5.82 -11.08
CA SER A 284 -10.20 -6.29 -9.83
C SER A 284 -11.41 -5.43 -9.46
N MET A 285 -11.35 -4.12 -9.67
CA MET A 285 -12.47 -3.21 -9.40
C MET A 285 -13.62 -3.41 -10.39
N LYS A 286 -13.31 -3.56 -11.69
CA LYS A 286 -14.33 -3.89 -12.69
C LYS A 286 -15.04 -5.19 -12.32
N GLU A 287 -14.28 -6.20 -11.91
CA GLU A 287 -14.83 -7.49 -11.49
C GLU A 287 -15.69 -7.37 -10.22
N ALA A 288 -15.30 -6.51 -9.27
CA ALA A 288 -16.07 -6.24 -8.07
C ALA A 288 -17.39 -5.51 -8.34
N GLY A 289 -17.52 -4.81 -9.47
CA GLY A 289 -18.72 -4.09 -9.88
C GLY A 289 -18.58 -2.57 -9.92
N PHE A 290 -17.37 -2.03 -9.73
CA PHE A 290 -17.11 -0.60 -9.91
C PHE A 290 -17.23 -0.23 -11.40
N VAL A 291 -17.91 0.88 -11.68
CA VAL A 291 -18.26 1.29 -13.06
C VAL A 291 -17.52 2.55 -13.53
N THR A 292 -17.05 3.40 -12.61
CA THR A 292 -16.28 4.60 -12.91
C THR A 292 -14.92 4.49 -12.24
N ILE A 293 -13.88 4.32 -13.06
CA ILE A 293 -12.52 4.07 -12.59
C ILE A 293 -11.66 5.18 -13.18
N GLU A 294 -11.01 5.98 -12.32
CA GLU A 294 -10.16 7.11 -12.72
C GLU A 294 -8.71 6.88 -12.30
N GLU A 295 -7.86 6.64 -13.30
CA GLU A 295 -6.43 6.44 -13.13
C GLU A 295 -5.69 7.77 -13.26
N GLU A 296 -4.78 8.02 -12.33
CA GLU A 296 -3.81 9.10 -12.42
C GLU A 296 -2.44 8.43 -12.27
N GLU A 297 -1.42 8.90 -12.96
CA GLU A 297 -0.06 8.41 -12.74
C GLU A 297 0.76 9.59 -12.25
N ILE A 298 1.26 9.49 -11.02
CA ILE A 298 2.15 10.48 -10.43
C ILE A 298 3.56 9.93 -10.33
N MET A 299 4.47 10.77 -10.80
CA MET A 299 5.86 10.49 -10.94
C MET A 299 6.62 11.09 -9.74
N ALA A 300 7.25 10.25 -8.90
CA ALA A 300 8.03 10.69 -7.72
C ALA A 300 9.52 10.97 -8.05
N CYS A 301 9.96 12.23 -7.98
CA CYS A 301 11.31 12.63 -8.39
C CYS A 301 12.32 12.32 -7.27
N ILE A 302 13.31 11.46 -7.52
CA ILE A 302 14.44 11.26 -6.60
C ILE A 302 15.63 12.06 -7.09
N LYS A 303 16.09 13.04 -6.31
CA LYS A 303 17.29 13.83 -6.62
C LYS A 303 18.49 13.30 -5.84
N SER A 304 19.57 12.93 -6.51
CA SER A 304 20.84 12.67 -5.83
C SER A 304 21.48 13.97 -5.34
N TYR A 305 22.01 13.96 -4.11
CA TYR A 305 22.82 15.03 -3.57
C TYR A 305 24.26 14.85 -4.08
N ASN A 306 24.73 15.71 -4.98
CA ASN A 306 26.15 15.77 -5.31
C ASN A 306 26.90 16.41 -4.14
N SER A 307 27.65 15.60 -3.38
CA SER A 307 28.53 16.03 -2.28
C SER A 307 29.83 16.72 -2.76
N SER A 308 29.81 17.38 -3.91
CA SER A 308 30.94 18.13 -4.44
C SER A 308 30.81 19.62 -4.12
N ASN A 309 30.88 19.96 -2.84
CA ASN A 309 31.27 21.29 -2.36
C ASN A 309 32.07 21.14 -1.06
N SER A 310 33.36 20.84 -1.21
CA SER A 310 34.42 21.03 -0.21
C SER A 310 35.55 21.83 -0.84
#